data_AF-A0A8T5WEF3-F1
#
_entry.id   AF-A0A8T5WEF3-F1
#
_cell.length_a   1.000
_cell.length_b   1.000
_cell.length_c   1.000
_cell.angle_alpha   90.00
_cell.angle_beta   90.00
_cell.angle_gamma   90.00
#
_symmetry.space_group_name_H-M   'P 1'
#
loop_
_entity.id
_entity.type
_entity.pdbx_description
1 polymer ?
#
loop_
_entity_poly.entity_id
_entity_poly.type
_entity_poly.pdbx_seq_one_letter_code
_entity_poly.pdbx_strand_id
1 'polypeptide(L)'
;MTTITKERIELFIKYPLENGLTRGEQMELARIALASLEREQIRHEHAKWSDSTFGCVGPIGPLKHLSKEALEAAAEPDDLSEWADMQFLLWDAQRRAGISDAEITAAMEDKLKINMERQWPEPKDGEPRLHIKERGNSPVTPGGWISCSERMPAQDDWILIYSKHGEYMAGQVQGEYVELSDGTLSWLGNALFWMPLPEPPQEVNRG
;
A
#
# COMPACT_ATOMS: atom_id res chain seq x y z
N MET A 1 24.41 21.30 17.20
CA MET A 1 23.01 21.32 17.66
C MET A 1 22.80 20.06 18.48
N THR A 2 22.37 20.17 19.72
CA THR A 2 21.95 19.02 20.52
C THR A 2 20.52 18.68 20.16
N THR A 3 20.30 17.57 19.47
CA THR A 3 18.96 17.09 19.09
C THR A 3 18.37 16.34 20.28
N ILE A 4 17.17 16.75 20.74
CA ILE A 4 16.42 15.99 21.75
C ILE A 4 15.98 14.65 21.14
N THR A 5 16.22 13.53 21.84
CA THR A 5 15.88 12.18 21.33
C THR A 5 14.58 11.64 21.92
N LYS A 6 14.02 10.60 21.30
CA LYS A 6 12.82 9.90 21.79
C LYS A 6 13.04 9.36 23.21
N GLU A 7 14.16 8.67 23.44
CA GLU A 7 14.51 8.07 24.74
C GLU A 7 14.65 9.14 25.82
N ARG A 8 15.18 10.31 25.44
CA ARG A 8 15.32 11.46 26.35
C ARG A 8 13.96 12.02 26.76
N ILE A 9 13.03 12.12 25.81
CA ILE A 9 11.65 12.53 26.06
C ILE A 9 10.93 11.50 26.93
N GLU A 10 11.06 10.21 26.64
CA GLU A 10 10.48 9.12 27.44
C GLU A 10 10.99 9.13 28.89
N LEU A 11 12.29 9.32 29.08
CA LEU A 11 12.89 9.43 30.41
C LEU A 11 12.37 10.64 31.18
N PHE A 12 12.23 11.79 30.51
CA PHE A 12 11.65 12.99 31.11
C PHE A 12 10.17 12.79 31.48
N ILE A 13 9.38 12.16 30.61
CA ILE A 13 7.97 11.84 30.90
C ILE A 13 7.87 10.92 32.11
N LYS A 14 8.76 9.93 32.22
CA LYS A 14 8.74 8.96 33.31
C LYS A 14 9.23 9.53 34.65
N TYR A 15 10.20 10.44 34.61
CA TYR A 15 10.91 10.98 35.78
C TYR A 15 11.17 12.49 35.63
N PRO A 16 10.14 13.35 35.60
CA PRO A 16 10.28 14.75 35.20
C PRO A 16 11.11 15.60 36.17
N LEU A 17 11.17 15.20 37.44
CA LEU A 17 11.94 15.90 38.49
C LEU A 17 13.42 15.52 38.43
N GLU A 18 13.74 14.23 38.27
CA GLU A 18 15.14 13.77 38.21
C GLU A 18 15.79 13.94 36.83
N ASN A 19 14.98 13.98 35.77
CA ASN A 19 15.46 13.99 34.38
C ASN A 19 15.03 15.24 33.60
N GLY A 20 15.00 16.39 34.27
CA GLY A 20 14.62 17.67 33.68
C GLY A 20 15.38 18.01 32.39
N LEU A 21 14.68 18.63 31.44
CA LEU A 21 15.23 19.06 30.15
C LEU A 21 16.01 20.37 30.29
N THR A 22 17.14 20.47 29.59
CA THR A 22 17.88 21.72 29.38
C THR A 22 17.03 22.73 28.60
N ARG A 23 17.36 24.03 28.69
CA ARG A 23 16.67 25.06 27.90
C ARG A 23 16.71 24.79 26.38
N GLY A 24 17.82 24.24 25.89
CA GLY A 24 17.95 23.85 24.49
C GLY A 24 16.98 22.74 24.10
N GLU A 25 16.90 21.68 24.91
CA GLU A 25 15.95 20.57 24.72
C GLU A 25 14.49 21.03 24.83
N GLN A 26 14.18 21.92 25.78
CA GLN A 26 12.83 22.49 25.93
C GLN A 26 12.41 23.27 24.67
N MET A 27 13.29 24.11 24.14
CA MET A 27 13.03 24.85 22.91
C MET A 27 12.82 23.92 21.71
N GLU A 28 13.60 22.85 21.64
CA GLU A 28 13.47 21.89 20.55
C GLU A 28 12.18 21.07 20.66
N LEU A 29 11.84 20.59 21.86
CA LEU A 29 10.57 19.92 22.13
C LEU A 29 9.37 20.82 21.77
N ALA A 30 9.44 22.11 22.10
CA ALA A 30 8.39 23.07 21.76
C ALA A 30 8.22 23.25 20.25
N ARG A 31 9.32 23.28 19.48
CA ARG A 31 9.26 23.36 18.00
C ARG A 31 8.64 22.11 17.39
N ILE A 32 9.07 20.92 17.85
CA ILE A 32 8.52 19.64 17.37
C ILE A 32 7.03 19.57 17.69
N ALA A 33 6.64 19.92 18.91
CA ALA A 33 5.24 19.94 19.33
C ALA A 33 4.40 20.90 18.49
N LEU A 34 4.91 22.12 18.23
CA LEU A 34 4.20 23.09 17.39
C LEU A 34 3.99 22.58 15.96
N ALA A 35 5.03 22.05 15.32
CA ALA A 35 4.93 21.48 13.98
C ALA A 35 3.95 20.29 13.92
N SER A 36 3.94 19.45 14.97
CA SER A 36 2.98 18.36 15.10
C SER A 36 1.54 18.86 15.20
N LEU A 37 1.30 19.91 16.00
CA LEU A 37 -0.03 20.50 16.17
C LEU A 37 -0.53 21.16 14.88
N GLU A 38 0.33 21.85 14.14
CA GLU A 38 0.00 22.43 12.83
C GLU A 38 -0.41 21.35 11.83
N ARG A 39 0.35 20.25 11.76
CA ARG A 39 0.04 19.11 10.88
C ARG A 39 -1.30 18.46 11.25
N GLU A 40 -1.57 18.31 12.55
CA GLU A 40 -2.81 17.71 13.05
C GLU A 40 -4.03 18.59 12.78
N GLN A 41 -3.88 19.91 12.86
CA GLN A 41 -4.94 20.84 12.50
C GLN A 41 -5.34 20.69 11.03
N ILE A 42 -4.35 20.63 10.13
CA ILE A 42 -4.58 20.44 8.68
C ILE A 42 -5.30 19.10 8.44
N ARG A 43 -4.87 18.02 9.10
CA ARG A 43 -5.50 16.69 8.97
C ARG A 43 -6.97 16.73 9.41
N HIS A 44 -7.28 17.40 10.52
CA HIS A 44 -8.64 17.56 11.01
C HIS A 44 -9.53 18.39 10.09
N GLU A 45 -9.01 19.51 9.56
CA GLU A 45 -9.75 20.35 8.62
C GLU A 45 -10.06 19.61 7.33
N HIS A 46 -9.07 18.89 6.79
CA HIS A 46 -9.24 18.03 5.63
C HIS A 46 -10.30 16.95 5.88
N ALA A 47 -10.25 16.26 7.03
CA ALA A 47 -11.24 15.23 7.36
C ALA A 47 -12.67 15.81 7.43
N LYS A 48 -12.86 16.98 8.06
CA LYS A 48 -14.15 17.67 8.12
C LYS A 48 -14.68 18.04 6.74
N TRP A 49 -13.82 18.58 5.87
CA TRP A 49 -14.18 18.92 4.50
C TRP A 49 -14.51 17.67 3.66
N SER A 50 -13.72 16.60 3.81
CA SER A 50 -13.94 15.33 3.10
C SER A 50 -15.26 14.68 3.53
N ASP A 51 -15.58 14.70 4.83
CA ASP A 51 -16.87 14.19 5.34
C ASP A 51 -18.05 15.01 4.84
N SER A 52 -17.95 16.34 4.78
CA SER A 52 -19.04 17.19 4.27
C SER A 52 -19.24 17.08 2.77
N THR A 53 -18.16 16.83 2.01
CA THR A 53 -18.19 16.76 0.54
C THR A 53 -18.60 15.38 0.04
N PHE A 54 -18.03 14.32 0.61
CA PHE A 54 -18.19 12.95 0.10
C PHE A 54 -19.08 12.06 0.97
N GLY A 55 -19.41 12.50 2.19
CA GLY A 55 -20.25 11.75 3.11
C GLY A 55 -19.60 10.47 3.67
N CYS A 56 -20.44 9.51 4.05
CA CYS A 56 -20.04 8.26 4.69
C CYS A 56 -19.59 7.21 3.66
N VAL A 57 -18.41 7.45 3.06
CA VAL A 57 -17.74 6.50 2.16
C VAL A 57 -16.56 5.82 2.84
N GLY A 58 -16.26 4.59 2.39
CA GLY A 58 -15.14 3.79 2.88
C GLY A 58 -13.79 4.17 2.26
N PRO A 59 -12.70 3.48 2.64
CA PRO A 59 -11.32 3.85 2.27
C PRO A 59 -10.95 3.57 0.80
N ILE A 60 -11.73 2.76 0.08
CA ILE A 60 -11.38 2.28 -1.27
C ILE A 60 -11.33 3.41 -2.30
N GLY A 61 -12.23 4.39 -2.22
CA GLY A 61 -12.25 5.54 -3.13
C GLY A 61 -10.95 6.34 -3.06
N PRO A 62 -10.57 6.86 -1.87
CA PRO A 62 -9.30 7.55 -1.67
C PRO A 62 -8.07 6.73 -2.08
N LEU A 63 -8.06 5.41 -1.85
CA LEU A 63 -6.94 4.55 -2.28
C LEU A 63 -6.82 4.42 -3.81
N LYS A 64 -7.96 4.30 -4.51
CA LYS A 64 -7.97 4.31 -5.98
C LYS A 64 -7.51 5.65 -6.53
N HIS A 65 -7.88 6.74 -5.88
CA HIS A 65 -7.44 8.09 -6.24
C HIS A 65 -5.94 8.26 -5.96
N LEU A 66 -5.44 7.82 -4.82
CA LEU A 66 -4.02 7.87 -4.46
C LEU A 66 -3.13 7.22 -5.52
N SER A 67 -3.61 6.16 -6.18
CA SER A 67 -2.88 5.51 -7.27
C SER A 67 -2.71 6.39 -8.50
N LYS A 68 -3.63 7.34 -8.76
CA LYS A 68 -3.54 8.32 -9.84
C LYS A 68 -2.60 9.47 -9.47
N GLU A 69 -2.76 10.03 -8.28
CA GLU A 69 -1.88 11.10 -7.77
C GLU A 69 -0.42 10.64 -7.68
N ALA A 70 -0.18 9.36 -7.39
CA ALA A 70 1.18 8.81 -7.43
C ALA A 70 1.80 8.81 -8.83
N LEU A 71 0.99 8.69 -9.89
CA LEU A 71 1.46 8.80 -11.28
C LEU A 71 1.68 10.26 -11.68
N GLU A 72 0.83 11.17 -11.22
CA GLU A 72 0.94 12.62 -11.44
C GLU A 72 2.21 13.16 -10.75
N ALA A 73 2.41 12.84 -9.47
CA ALA A 73 3.64 13.15 -8.73
C ALA A 73 4.91 12.53 -9.36
N ALA A 74 4.80 11.35 -9.98
CA ALA A 74 5.94 10.73 -10.67
C ALA A 74 6.27 11.44 -12.01
N ALA A 75 5.27 12.01 -12.68
CA ALA A 75 5.45 12.80 -13.89
C ALA A 75 5.98 14.21 -13.59
N GLU A 76 5.54 14.80 -12.48
CA GLU A 76 5.86 16.17 -12.07
C GLU A 76 6.41 16.21 -10.63
N PRO A 77 7.58 15.61 -10.36
CA PRO A 77 8.10 15.44 -8.99
C PRO A 77 8.42 16.76 -8.28
N ASP A 78 8.58 17.85 -9.02
CA ASP A 78 8.81 19.20 -8.50
C ASP A 78 7.51 19.93 -8.11
N ASP A 79 6.33 19.41 -8.46
CA ASP A 79 5.04 19.96 -8.04
C ASP A 79 4.67 19.46 -6.64
N LEU A 80 4.80 20.34 -5.64
CA LEU A 80 4.46 20.03 -4.25
C LEU A 80 2.96 19.75 -4.03
N SER A 81 2.07 20.16 -4.93
CA SER A 81 0.64 19.94 -4.78
C SER A 81 0.28 18.45 -4.94
N GLU A 82 0.90 17.76 -5.90
CA GLU A 82 0.74 16.31 -6.11
C GLU A 82 1.16 15.49 -4.89
N TRP A 83 2.25 15.90 -4.23
CA TRP A 83 2.67 15.30 -2.96
C TRP A 83 1.69 15.56 -1.82
N ALA A 84 1.06 16.75 -1.80
CA ALA A 84 0.06 17.09 -0.81
C ALA A 84 -1.21 16.25 -1.02
N ASP A 85 -1.64 16.05 -2.26
CA ASP A 85 -2.80 15.21 -2.59
C ASP A 85 -2.59 13.76 -2.16
N MET A 86 -1.39 13.19 -2.39
CA MET A 86 -1.05 11.87 -1.85
C MET A 86 -1.18 11.80 -0.32
N GLN A 87 -0.74 12.83 0.40
CA GLN A 87 -0.84 12.86 1.87
C GLN A 87 -2.29 12.96 2.34
N PHE A 88 -3.10 13.80 1.69
CA PHE A 88 -4.53 13.94 2.02
C PHE A 88 -5.30 12.64 1.77
N LEU A 89 -5.08 11.99 0.63
CA LEU A 89 -5.76 10.75 0.27
C LEU A 89 -5.35 9.59 1.17
N LEU A 90 -4.06 9.50 1.55
CA LEU A 90 -3.59 8.48 2.48
C LEU A 90 -4.22 8.65 3.87
N TRP A 91 -4.23 9.87 4.41
CA TRP A 91 -4.89 10.15 5.70
C TRP A 91 -6.39 9.88 5.64
N ASP A 92 -7.05 10.24 4.54
CA ASP A 92 -8.48 9.99 4.35
C ASP A 92 -8.80 8.50 4.30
N ALA A 93 -7.99 7.72 3.59
CA ALA A 93 -8.11 6.27 3.55
C ALA A 93 -7.92 5.66 4.95
N GLN A 94 -6.86 6.06 5.67
CA GLN A 94 -6.55 5.54 7.01
C GLN A 94 -7.69 5.81 7.99
N ARG A 95 -8.15 7.07 8.09
CA ARG A 95 -9.24 7.42 9.02
C ARG A 95 -10.55 6.71 8.66
N ARG A 96 -10.88 6.57 7.37
CA ARG A 96 -12.10 5.87 6.90
C ARG A 96 -12.03 4.37 7.11
N ALA A 97 -10.82 3.80 7.18
CA ALA A 97 -10.59 2.42 7.58
C ALA A 97 -10.60 2.22 9.11
N GLY A 98 -10.73 3.30 9.90
CA GLY A 98 -10.68 3.24 11.36
C GLY A 98 -9.27 2.98 11.92
N ILE A 99 -8.22 3.21 11.12
CA ILE A 99 -6.83 2.97 11.54
C ILE A 99 -6.35 4.17 12.36
N SER A 100 -5.90 3.91 13.58
CA SER A 100 -5.30 4.93 14.44
C SER A 100 -3.81 5.15 14.14
N ASP A 101 -3.31 6.32 14.53
CA ASP A 101 -1.87 6.64 14.43
C ASP A 101 -1.00 5.64 15.20
N ALA A 102 -1.48 5.12 16.33
CA ALA A 102 -0.75 4.12 17.10
C ALA A 102 -0.65 2.77 16.36
N GLU A 103 -1.75 2.31 15.76
CA GLU A 103 -1.80 1.06 15.00
C GLU A 103 -0.91 1.11 13.75
N ILE A 104 -1.02 2.18 12.96
CA ILE A 104 -0.18 2.32 11.77
C ILE A 104 1.30 2.48 12.14
N THR A 105 1.61 3.21 13.22
CA THR A 105 3.00 3.35 13.71
C THR A 105 3.58 1.99 14.07
N ALA A 106 2.86 1.17 14.84
CA ALA A 106 3.31 -0.18 15.19
C ALA A 106 3.48 -1.06 13.94
N ALA A 107 2.54 -1.01 13.00
CA ALA A 107 2.63 -1.75 11.75
C ALA A 107 3.84 -1.31 10.90
N MET A 108 4.16 -0.02 10.87
CA MET A 108 5.34 0.52 10.20
C MET A 108 6.64 0.03 10.85
N GLU A 109 6.74 0.03 12.18
CA GLU A 109 7.91 -0.48 12.91
C GLU A 109 8.16 -1.97 12.59
N ASP A 110 7.12 -2.80 12.60
CA ASP A 110 7.25 -4.22 12.29
C ASP A 110 7.56 -4.46 10.81
N LYS A 111 6.92 -3.70 9.90
CA LYS A 111 7.19 -3.80 8.48
C LYS A 111 8.62 -3.37 8.12
N LEU A 112 9.16 -2.37 8.82
CA LEU A 112 10.53 -1.91 8.63
C LEU A 112 11.54 -3.00 8.98
N LYS A 113 11.38 -3.69 10.11
CA LYS A 113 12.24 -4.84 10.50
C LYS A 113 12.28 -5.90 9.40
N ILE A 114 11.10 -6.31 8.91
CA ILE A 114 10.98 -7.28 7.81
C ILE A 114 11.68 -6.78 6.54
N ASN A 115 11.53 -5.50 6.20
CA ASN A 115 12.15 -4.92 5.00
C ASN A 115 13.69 -4.86 5.08
N MET A 116 14.24 -4.63 6.28
CA MET A 116 15.69 -4.60 6.52
C MET A 116 16.34 -5.99 6.43
N GLU A 117 15.59 -7.05 6.71
CA GLU A 117 16.07 -8.44 6.62
C GLU A 117 15.99 -9.03 5.19
N ARG A 118 15.26 -8.37 4.29
CA ARG A 118 15.07 -8.84 2.91
C ARG A 118 16.28 -8.59 2.04
N GLN A 119 16.42 -9.43 1.01
CA GLN A 119 17.33 -9.18 -0.09
C GLN A 119 16.65 -8.30 -1.14
N TRP A 120 17.39 -7.33 -1.66
CA TRP A 120 16.92 -6.37 -2.65
C TRP A 120 17.82 -6.39 -3.89
N PRO A 121 17.26 -6.19 -5.09
CA PRO A 121 18.06 -6.08 -6.30
C PRO A 121 18.88 -4.80 -6.31
N GLU A 122 19.88 -4.76 -7.20
CA GLU A 122 20.70 -3.57 -7.41
C GLU A 122 19.85 -2.32 -7.70
N PRO A 123 20.24 -1.17 -7.15
CA PRO A 123 19.57 0.08 -7.39
C PRO A 123 19.42 0.47 -8.86
N LYS A 124 18.18 0.74 -9.28
CA LYS A 124 17.86 1.43 -10.53
C LYS A 124 17.03 2.67 -10.25
N ASP A 125 17.36 3.75 -10.95
CA ASP A 125 16.66 5.02 -10.86
C ASP A 125 15.36 4.98 -11.68
N GLY A 126 14.31 5.65 -11.23
CA GLY A 126 12.99 5.67 -11.87
C GLY A 126 12.18 4.36 -11.84
N GLU A 127 12.77 3.25 -11.39
CA GLU A 127 12.13 1.92 -11.42
C GLU A 127 11.72 1.42 -10.03
N PRO A 128 10.53 0.79 -9.89
CA PRO A 128 10.10 0.20 -8.63
C PRO A 128 11.00 -0.97 -8.25
N ARG A 129 11.30 -1.09 -6.95
CA ARG A 129 12.12 -2.19 -6.41
C ARG A 129 11.26 -3.14 -5.63
N LEU A 130 11.31 -4.40 -6.02
CA LEU A 130 10.64 -5.49 -5.34
C LEU A 130 11.69 -6.38 -4.68
N HIS A 131 11.43 -6.78 -3.44
CA HIS A 131 12.30 -7.71 -2.72
C HIS A 131 12.46 -9.03 -3.49
N ILE A 132 13.65 -9.60 -3.41
CA ILE A 132 13.94 -10.91 -3.98
C ILE A 132 13.20 -11.94 -3.13
N LYS A 133 12.21 -12.61 -3.71
CA LYS A 133 11.61 -13.80 -3.10
C LYS A 133 12.59 -14.95 -3.29
N GLU A 134 12.97 -15.67 -2.23
CA GLU A 134 13.59 -16.98 -2.40
C GLU A 134 12.67 -17.79 -3.32
N ARG A 135 13.25 -18.46 -4.33
CA ARG A 135 12.53 -19.44 -5.16
C ARG A 135 12.20 -20.66 -4.29
N GLY A 136 11.36 -20.49 -3.28
CA GLY A 136 10.71 -21.60 -2.60
C GLY A 136 9.80 -22.24 -3.62
N ASN A 137 10.18 -23.45 -4.06
CA ASN A 137 9.44 -24.33 -4.96
C ASN A 137 8.12 -23.73 -5.43
N SER A 138 8.15 -23.05 -6.58
CA SER A 138 6.91 -22.88 -7.35
C SER A 138 6.26 -24.26 -7.39
N PRO A 139 5.00 -24.43 -6.97
CA PRO A 139 4.32 -25.70 -7.15
C PRO A 139 4.53 -26.08 -8.61
N VAL A 140 5.12 -27.26 -8.80
CA VAL A 140 5.32 -27.96 -10.07
C VAL A 140 4.29 -27.44 -11.07
N THR A 141 4.71 -26.74 -12.12
CA THR A 141 3.82 -26.30 -13.20
C THR A 141 3.04 -27.54 -13.67
N PRO A 142 1.74 -27.67 -13.35
CA PRO A 142 0.90 -28.58 -14.12
C PRO A 142 0.90 -27.95 -15.52
N GLY A 143 1.20 -28.72 -16.57
CA GLY A 143 1.60 -28.24 -17.89
C GLY A 143 0.58 -27.44 -18.71
N GLY A 144 -0.06 -26.42 -18.13
CA GLY A 144 -1.04 -25.53 -18.76
C GLY A 144 -0.88 -24.04 -18.43
N TRP A 145 0.02 -23.65 -17.51
CA TRP A 145 0.30 -22.23 -17.21
C TRP A 145 1.18 -21.59 -18.28
N ILE A 146 0.78 -20.40 -18.73
CA ILE A 146 1.43 -19.56 -19.73
C ILE A 146 1.88 -18.28 -19.02
N SER A 147 3.14 -17.88 -19.22
CA SER A 147 3.62 -16.61 -18.68
C SER A 147 3.00 -15.43 -19.44
N CYS A 148 2.54 -14.40 -18.72
CA CYS A 148 2.08 -13.16 -19.35
C CYS A 148 3.19 -12.46 -20.15
N SER A 149 4.47 -12.70 -19.83
CA SER A 149 5.60 -12.19 -20.61
C SER A 149 5.80 -12.92 -21.94
N GLU A 150 5.34 -14.16 -22.05
CA GLU A 150 5.43 -14.96 -23.27
C GLU A 150 4.24 -14.69 -24.18
N ARG A 151 3.04 -14.62 -23.58
CA ARG A 151 1.80 -14.40 -24.31
C ARG A 151 0.72 -13.86 -23.37
N MET A 152 0.09 -12.77 -23.76
CA MET A 152 -1.11 -12.28 -23.10
C MET A 152 -2.33 -13.14 -23.46
N PRO A 153 -3.28 -13.33 -22.53
CA PRO A 153 -4.53 -14.03 -22.84
C PRO A 153 -5.33 -13.26 -23.89
N ALA A 154 -6.11 -13.98 -24.70
CA ALA A 154 -6.92 -13.34 -25.73
C ALA A 154 -8.15 -12.67 -25.12
N GLN A 155 -8.70 -11.69 -25.85
CA GLN A 155 -9.96 -11.06 -25.51
C GLN A 155 -11.09 -12.10 -25.44
N ASP A 156 -12.02 -11.91 -24.50
CA ASP A 156 -13.19 -12.76 -24.26
C ASP A 156 -12.91 -14.19 -23.75
N ASP A 157 -11.65 -14.57 -23.54
CA ASP A 157 -11.28 -15.87 -22.96
C ASP A 157 -11.56 -15.90 -21.45
N TRP A 158 -12.03 -17.06 -20.99
CA TRP A 158 -12.13 -17.38 -19.57
C TRP A 158 -10.81 -17.98 -19.08
N ILE A 159 -10.20 -17.33 -18.10
CA ILE A 159 -8.85 -17.68 -17.64
C ILE A 159 -8.77 -17.78 -16.12
N LEU A 160 -7.79 -18.54 -15.66
CA LEU A 160 -7.29 -18.52 -14.30
C LEU A 160 -5.96 -17.76 -14.28
N ILE A 161 -5.81 -16.78 -13.39
CA ILE A 161 -4.61 -15.96 -13.23
C ILE A 161 -3.93 -16.27 -11.89
N TYR A 162 -2.60 -16.30 -11.92
CA TYR A 162 -1.75 -16.16 -10.73
C TYR A 162 -1.12 -14.76 -10.69
N SER A 163 -1.44 -13.98 -9.66
CA SER A 163 -1.05 -12.56 -9.57
C SER A 163 0.33 -12.35 -8.95
N LYS A 164 0.90 -11.16 -9.15
CA LYS A 164 2.12 -10.70 -8.45
C LYS A 164 1.98 -10.67 -6.92
N HIS A 165 0.74 -10.64 -6.43
CA HIS A 165 0.38 -10.67 -5.02
C HIS A 165 0.26 -12.11 -4.47
N GLY A 166 0.36 -13.14 -5.31
CA GLY A 166 0.27 -14.55 -4.91
C GLY A 166 -1.16 -15.08 -4.87
N GLU A 167 -2.09 -14.42 -5.57
CA GLU A 167 -3.50 -14.78 -5.58
C GLU A 167 -3.86 -15.58 -6.83
N TYR A 168 -4.83 -16.49 -6.69
CA TYR A 168 -5.48 -17.17 -7.81
C TYR A 168 -6.85 -16.55 -8.05
N MET A 169 -7.10 -16.11 -9.27
CA MET A 169 -8.37 -15.47 -9.68
C MET A 169 -8.87 -16.07 -10.98
N ALA A 170 -10.19 -16.22 -11.13
CA ALA A 170 -10.82 -16.70 -12.35
C ALA A 170 -11.80 -15.66 -12.89
N GLY A 171 -11.79 -15.44 -14.20
CA GLY A 171 -12.69 -14.48 -14.83
C GLY A 171 -12.50 -14.41 -16.34
N GLN A 172 -13.24 -13.50 -16.97
CA GLN A 172 -13.19 -13.29 -18.41
C GLN A 172 -12.31 -12.08 -18.76
N VAL A 173 -11.49 -12.19 -19.79
CA VAL A 173 -10.68 -11.07 -20.28
C VAL A 173 -11.58 -10.03 -20.96
N GLN A 174 -11.52 -8.80 -20.44
CA GLN A 174 -12.24 -7.63 -20.92
C GLN A 174 -11.27 -6.44 -21.09
N GLY A 175 -10.73 -6.29 -22.29
CA GLY A 175 -9.71 -5.29 -22.60
C GLY A 175 -8.42 -5.55 -21.81
N GLU A 176 -8.03 -4.59 -20.98
CA GLU A 176 -6.85 -4.68 -20.11
C GLU A 176 -7.18 -5.24 -18.71
N TYR A 177 -8.36 -5.80 -18.53
CA TYR A 177 -8.85 -6.31 -17.25
C TYR A 177 -9.34 -7.74 -17.37
N VAL A 178 -9.48 -8.37 -16.21
CA VAL A 178 -10.26 -9.59 -16.03
C VAL A 178 -11.46 -9.29 -15.16
N GLU A 179 -12.64 -9.52 -15.71
CA GLU A 179 -13.91 -9.45 -14.99
C GLU A 179 -14.11 -10.75 -14.22
N LEU A 180 -14.06 -10.64 -12.89
CA LEU A 180 -14.29 -11.75 -11.97
C LEU A 180 -15.79 -12.07 -11.87
N SER A 181 -16.12 -13.25 -11.36
CA SER A 181 -17.52 -13.71 -11.24
C SER A 181 -18.43 -12.83 -10.40
N ASP A 182 -17.86 -11.97 -9.53
CA ASP A 182 -18.60 -11.02 -8.70
C ASP A 182 -18.75 -9.62 -9.35
N GLY A 183 -18.30 -9.47 -10.60
CA GLY A 183 -18.31 -8.21 -11.36
C GLY A 183 -17.11 -7.31 -11.06
N THR A 184 -16.16 -7.74 -10.23
CA THR A 184 -14.94 -6.98 -9.96
C THR A 184 -14.00 -7.03 -11.16
N LEU A 185 -13.42 -5.88 -11.53
CA LEU A 185 -12.38 -5.79 -12.57
C LEU A 185 -10.99 -5.84 -11.92
N SER A 186 -10.18 -6.81 -12.34
CA SER A 186 -8.78 -6.95 -11.94
C SER A 186 -7.87 -6.59 -13.11
N TRP A 187 -6.91 -5.69 -12.90
CA TRP A 187 -6.01 -5.25 -13.97
C TRP A 187 -5.03 -6.36 -14.39
N LEU A 188 -4.98 -6.65 -15.70
CA LEU A 188 -4.14 -7.73 -16.25
C LEU A 188 -2.64 -7.51 -16.03
N GLY A 189 -2.18 -6.27 -15.85
CA GLY A 189 -0.78 -5.99 -15.55
C GLY A 189 -0.31 -6.53 -14.19
N ASN A 190 -1.21 -7.02 -13.35
CA ASN A 190 -0.87 -7.73 -12.12
C ASN A 190 -0.74 -9.25 -12.30
N ALA A 191 -1.09 -9.81 -13.46
CA ALA A 191 -0.99 -11.23 -13.76
C ALA A 191 0.46 -11.62 -14.10
N LEU A 192 0.97 -12.68 -13.46
CA LEU A 192 2.27 -13.26 -13.79
C LEU A 192 2.12 -14.45 -14.74
N PHE A 193 1.15 -15.31 -14.45
CA PHE A 193 0.84 -16.49 -15.26
C PHE A 193 -0.67 -16.60 -15.41
N TRP A 194 -1.09 -17.17 -16.53
CA TRP A 194 -2.48 -17.49 -16.78
C TRP A 194 -2.61 -18.88 -17.39
N MET A 195 -3.79 -19.47 -17.31
CA MET A 195 -4.17 -20.64 -18.10
C MET A 195 -5.64 -20.55 -18.50
N PRO A 196 -6.08 -21.20 -19.58
CA PRO A 196 -7.50 -21.36 -19.86
C PRO A 196 -8.21 -21.96 -18.64
N LEU A 197 -9.40 -21.45 -18.32
CA LEU A 197 -10.19 -21.98 -17.22
C LEU A 197 -10.50 -23.46 -17.50
N PRO A 198 -10.11 -24.40 -16.61
CA PRO A 198 -10.32 -25.83 -16.86
C PRO A 198 -11.81 -26.18 -16.85
N GLU A 199 -12.17 -27.21 -17.61
CA GLU A 199 -13.54 -27.75 -17.56
C GLU A 199 -13.87 -28.22 -16.13
N PRO A 200 -15.11 -27.98 -15.65
CA PRO A 200 -15.54 -28.48 -14.36
C PRO A 200 -15.46 -30.02 -14.33
N PRO A 201 -15.17 -30.64 -13.18
CA PRO A 201 -15.12 -32.10 -13.06
C PRO A 201 -16.44 -32.71 -13.53
N GLN A 202 -16.39 -33.63 -14.50
CA GLN A 202 -17.57 -34.39 -14.89
C GLN A 202 -17.94 -35.33 -13.74
N GLU A 203 -19.19 -35.25 -13.29
CA GLU A 203 -19.71 -36.18 -12.28
C GLU A 203 -19.58 -37.61 -12.82
N VAL A 204 -18.76 -38.43 -12.15
CA VAL A 204 -18.68 -39.86 -12.44
C VAL A 204 -20.00 -40.45 -11.97
N ASN A 205 -20.95 -40.62 -12.88
CA ASN A 205 -22.17 -41.39 -12.65
C ASN A 205 -21.78 -42.81 -12.21
N ARG A 206 -21.73 -43.04 -10.90
CA ARG A 206 -21.67 -44.37 -10.32
C ARG A 206 -23.08 -44.95 -10.41
N GLY A 207 -23.36 -45.63 -11.51
CA GLY A 207 -24.51 -46.53 -11.63
C GLY A 207 -24.40 -47.71 -10.68
#